data_AF-A0A851GJH8-F1
#
_entry.id   AF-A0A851GJH8-F1
#
_cell.length_a   1.000
_cell.length_b   1.000
_cell.length_c   1.000
_cell.angle_alpha   90.00
_cell.angle_beta   90.00
_cell.angle_gamma   90.00
#
_symmetry.space_group_name_H-M   'P 1'
#
loop_
_entity.id
_entity.type
_entity.pdbx_description
1 polymer ?
#
loop_
_entity_poly.entity_id
_entity_poly.type
_entity_poly.pdbx_seq_one_letter_code
_entity_poly.pdbx_strand_id
1 'polypeptide(L)'
;MLSLSQCSPPEGTASTNSSSQVNQASYQRGVQKGKLDGASGLSRTPNRHAADYSEADRDDFFRGYEDGYKRGIHSGPRIMPPTSSQYGQPLKAVKSQGQVAIVEGKRTIAICRTALPNIETTRFISEQEQIVIKSRGAHGPAEVQLFNSRNGAVLGQVKAYELSNGGPTWAAGMAD
;
A
#
# COMPACT_ATOMS: atom_id res chain seq x y z
N MET A 1 2.87 -16.68 80.32
CA MET A 1 3.70 -17.62 79.52
C MET A 1 3.26 -17.50 78.07
N LEU A 2 4.23 -17.31 77.18
CA LEU A 2 4.10 -17.22 75.74
C LEU A 2 3.72 -18.59 75.16
N SER A 3 2.88 -18.62 74.12
CA SER A 3 3.11 -19.44 72.93
C SER A 3 2.09 -19.10 71.83
N LEU A 4 2.55 -18.39 70.80
CA LEU A 4 1.88 -18.24 69.52
C LEU A 4 2.10 -19.54 68.73
N SER A 5 1.02 -20.26 68.41
CA SER A 5 1.07 -21.41 67.50
C SER A 5 0.57 -20.99 66.12
N GLN A 6 1.46 -21.11 65.15
CA GLN A 6 1.27 -20.84 63.74
C GLN A 6 0.47 -21.98 63.09
N CYS A 7 -0.51 -21.64 62.24
CA CYS A 7 -1.03 -22.55 61.22
C CYS A 7 -0.86 -21.88 59.85
N SER A 8 0.05 -22.41 59.06
CA SER A 8 0.17 -22.13 57.63
C SER A 8 -0.86 -22.95 56.84
N PRO A 9 -1.47 -22.43 55.77
CA PRO A 9 -2.20 -23.23 54.79
C PRO A 9 -1.30 -23.62 53.61
N PRO A 10 -1.21 -24.91 53.24
CA PRO A 10 -1.03 -25.35 51.87
C PRO A 10 -2.39 -25.84 51.33
N GLU A 11 -2.73 -25.87 50.07
CA GLU A 11 -2.11 -25.48 48.81
C GLU A 11 -3.31 -25.46 47.86
N GLY A 12 -3.49 -24.35 47.14
CA GLY A 12 -4.54 -24.22 46.16
C GLY A 12 -4.31 -25.22 45.02
N THR A 13 -5.35 -25.98 44.69
CA THR A 13 -5.45 -26.71 43.43
C THR A 13 -5.47 -25.67 42.29
N ALA A 14 -4.30 -25.35 41.76
CA ALA A 14 -4.16 -24.49 40.59
C ALA A 14 -4.47 -25.29 39.33
N SER A 15 -5.72 -25.12 38.90
CA SER A 15 -6.25 -25.25 37.54
C SER A 15 -5.20 -25.39 36.45
N THR A 16 -5.27 -26.53 35.75
CA THR A 16 -4.69 -26.77 34.43
C THR A 16 -5.22 -25.72 33.45
N ASN A 17 -4.45 -24.66 33.20
CA ASN A 17 -4.68 -23.74 32.09
C ASN A 17 -3.42 -23.64 31.25
N SER A 18 -3.36 -24.48 30.22
CA SER A 18 -2.53 -24.26 29.05
C SER A 18 -2.99 -22.99 28.33
N SER A 19 -2.52 -21.84 28.80
CA SER A 19 -2.56 -20.58 28.07
C SER A 19 -1.15 -20.02 28.09
N SER A 20 -0.55 -20.01 26.90
CA SER A 20 0.74 -19.41 26.57
C SER A 20 1.02 -18.20 27.47
N GLN A 21 2.01 -18.31 28.37
CA GLN A 21 2.53 -17.16 29.06
C GLN A 21 3.07 -16.23 27.99
N VAL A 22 2.27 -15.24 27.61
CA VAL A 22 2.72 -14.12 26.76
C VAL A 22 3.93 -13.55 27.47
N ASN A 23 5.11 -13.65 26.86
CA ASN A 23 6.27 -12.94 27.36
C ASN A 23 6.00 -11.44 27.16
N GLN A 24 5.38 -10.84 28.17
CA GLN A 24 4.85 -9.48 28.12
C GLN A 24 5.95 -8.46 27.80
N ALA A 25 7.19 -8.74 28.18
CA ALA A 25 8.35 -7.92 27.84
C ALA A 25 8.69 -7.99 26.34
N SER A 26 8.69 -9.18 25.74
CA SER A 26 8.92 -9.37 24.30
C SER A 26 7.82 -8.74 23.46
N TYR A 27 6.56 -8.91 23.88
CA TYR A 27 5.42 -8.23 23.28
C TYR A 27 5.55 -6.70 23.35
N GLN A 28 5.85 -6.12 24.52
CA GLN A 28 5.99 -4.68 24.66
C GLN A 28 7.14 -4.09 23.83
N ARG A 29 8.27 -4.81 23.74
CA ARG A 29 9.38 -4.45 22.83
C ARG A 29 8.92 -4.41 21.38
N GLY A 30 8.18 -5.43 20.95
CA GLY A 30 7.52 -5.47 19.64
C GLY A 30 6.66 -4.22 19.43
N VAL A 31 5.75 -3.92 20.36
CA VAL A 31 4.84 -2.75 20.27
C VAL A 31 5.61 -1.44 20.09
N GLN A 32 6.69 -1.24 20.83
CA GLN A 32 7.49 -0.02 20.72
C GLN A 32 8.17 0.09 19.35
N LYS A 33 8.81 -0.99 18.88
CA LYS A 33 9.50 -1.04 17.57
C LYS A 33 8.52 -0.86 16.42
N GLY A 34 7.39 -1.57 16.46
CA GLY A 34 6.32 -1.41 15.47
C GLY A 34 5.82 0.02 15.44
N LYS A 35 5.56 0.64 16.60
CA LYS A 35 5.08 2.03 16.69
C LYS A 35 6.06 3.01 16.06
N LEU A 36 7.36 2.84 16.30
CA LEU A 36 8.41 3.66 15.69
C LEU A 36 8.44 3.48 14.17
N ASP A 37 8.51 2.22 13.68
CA ASP A 37 8.54 1.93 12.25
C ASP A 37 7.30 2.45 11.51
N GLY A 38 6.13 2.27 12.11
CA GLY A 38 4.85 2.77 11.59
C GLY A 38 4.81 4.30 11.57
N ALA A 39 5.31 4.97 12.61
CA ALA A 39 5.40 6.43 12.64
C ALA A 39 6.42 6.99 11.63
N SER A 40 7.47 6.22 11.29
CA SER A 40 8.50 6.58 10.31
C SER A 40 8.18 6.18 8.86
N GLY A 41 7.03 5.52 8.60
CA GLY A 41 6.63 5.10 7.26
C GLY A 41 7.45 3.93 6.68
N LEU A 42 8.10 3.14 7.54
CA LEU A 42 8.90 1.98 7.13
C LEU A 42 8.00 0.78 6.80
N SER A 43 8.52 -0.20 6.05
CA SER A 43 7.79 -1.42 5.70
C SER A 43 7.44 -2.26 6.93
N ARG A 44 6.30 -2.95 6.89
CA ARG A 44 5.80 -3.86 7.94
C ARG A 44 6.59 -5.18 7.94
N THR A 45 7.87 -5.11 8.30
CA THR A 45 8.82 -6.24 8.24
C THR A 45 9.48 -6.46 9.60
N PRO A 46 8.84 -7.22 10.53
CA PRO A 46 9.38 -7.47 11.87
C PRO A 46 10.73 -8.21 11.84
N ASN A 47 10.99 -9.00 10.79
CA ASN A 47 12.26 -9.71 10.59
C ASN A 47 13.48 -8.79 10.61
N ARG A 48 13.34 -7.49 10.31
CA ARG A 48 14.46 -6.54 10.37
C ARG A 48 15.02 -6.34 11.79
N HIS A 49 14.22 -6.67 12.80
CA HIS A 49 14.55 -6.54 14.22
C HIS A 49 14.98 -7.88 14.81
N ALA A 50 15.55 -8.79 13.99
CA ALA A 50 16.02 -10.11 14.45
C ALA A 50 17.04 -10.06 15.59
N ALA A 51 17.73 -8.93 15.78
CA ALA A 51 18.62 -8.71 16.91
C ALA A 51 17.88 -8.31 18.22
N ASP A 52 16.60 -7.95 18.15
CA ASP A 52 15.81 -7.46 19.29
C ASP A 52 14.94 -8.54 19.96
N TYR A 53 14.93 -9.77 19.42
CA TYR A 53 14.20 -10.91 19.98
C TYR A 53 15.02 -12.20 19.90
N SER A 54 14.71 -13.15 20.79
CA SER A 54 15.19 -14.53 20.70
C SER A 54 14.18 -15.38 19.91
N GLU A 55 14.58 -16.53 19.36
CA GLU A 55 13.62 -17.43 18.69
C GLU A 55 12.50 -17.90 19.64
N ALA A 56 12.78 -18.02 20.94
CA ALA A 56 11.77 -18.37 21.94
C ALA A 56 10.73 -17.25 22.16
N ASP A 57 11.09 -16.00 21.90
CA ASP A 57 10.27 -14.79 22.11
C ASP A 57 9.66 -14.24 20.82
N ARG A 58 10.00 -14.84 19.68
CA ARG A 58 9.71 -14.35 18.34
C ARG A 58 8.23 -14.11 18.12
N ASP A 59 7.39 -15.05 18.49
CA ASP A 59 5.94 -14.96 18.26
C ASP A 59 5.27 -13.86 19.08
N ASP A 60 5.73 -13.63 20.31
CA ASP A 60 5.25 -12.54 21.16
C ASP A 60 5.74 -11.19 20.64
N PHE A 61 7.01 -11.11 20.22
CA PHE A 61 7.57 -9.92 19.60
C PHE A 61 6.82 -9.56 18.31
N PHE A 62 6.49 -10.52 17.46
CA PHE A 62 5.83 -10.28 16.16
C PHE A 62 4.40 -9.80 16.36
N ARG A 63 3.67 -10.42 17.30
CA ARG A 63 2.34 -9.96 17.71
C ARG A 63 2.38 -8.52 18.23
N GLY A 64 3.33 -8.22 19.12
CA GLY A 64 3.54 -6.87 19.62
C GLY A 64 3.91 -5.88 18.51
N TYR A 65 4.80 -6.27 17.61
CA TYR A 65 5.25 -5.45 16.48
C TYR A 65 4.11 -5.08 15.56
N GLU A 66 3.23 -6.02 15.22
CA GLU A 66 2.06 -5.75 14.40
C GLU A 66 1.12 -4.73 15.04
N ASP A 67 0.82 -4.90 16.33
CA ASP A 67 -0.04 -3.98 17.08
C ASP A 67 0.59 -2.59 17.22
N GLY A 68 1.90 -2.55 17.50
CA GLY A 68 2.70 -1.34 17.50
C GLY A 68 2.66 -0.62 16.16
N TYR A 69 2.89 -1.34 15.07
CA TYR A 69 2.92 -0.81 13.72
C TYR A 69 1.59 -0.20 13.31
N LYS A 70 0.48 -0.93 13.55
CA LYS A 70 -0.87 -0.39 13.39
C LYS A 70 -1.04 0.89 14.20
N ARG A 71 -0.62 0.96 15.46
CA ARG A 71 -0.74 2.20 16.25
C ARG A 71 0.17 3.32 15.73
N GLY A 72 1.37 3.00 15.27
CA GLY A 72 2.38 3.94 14.76
C GLY A 72 1.90 4.70 13.54
N ILE A 73 1.31 4.00 12.56
CA ILE A 73 0.73 4.62 11.36
C ILE A 73 -0.47 5.52 11.67
N HIS A 74 -1.10 5.37 12.85
CA HIS A 74 -2.22 6.20 13.30
C HIS A 74 -1.82 7.34 14.27
N SER A 75 -0.61 7.34 14.87
CA SER A 75 -0.26 8.21 16.01
C SER A 75 0.92 9.19 15.79
N GLY A 76 1.66 9.10 14.68
CA GLY A 76 2.78 10.01 14.42
C GLY A 76 2.33 11.41 13.97
N PRO A 77 3.12 12.48 14.22
CA PRO A 77 2.93 13.75 13.54
C PRO A 77 2.97 13.48 12.05
N ARG A 78 1.88 13.83 11.36
CA ARG A 78 1.78 13.73 9.92
C ARG A 78 2.86 14.64 9.32
N ILE A 79 4.07 14.14 9.10
CA ILE A 79 4.75 14.42 7.83
C ILE A 79 3.77 13.85 6.82
N MET A 80 2.83 14.70 6.41
CA MET A 80 1.71 14.29 5.59
C MET A 80 2.29 13.68 4.31
N PRO A 81 2.14 12.36 4.04
CA PRO A 81 1.66 12.03 2.71
C PRO A 81 0.36 12.83 2.56
N PRO A 82 0.14 13.53 1.44
CA PRO A 82 -0.94 14.49 1.32
C PRO A 82 -2.24 13.89 1.86
N THR A 83 -2.74 14.57 2.90
CA THR A 83 -4.10 14.52 3.47
C THR A 83 -4.94 13.36 2.94
N SER A 84 -5.18 12.34 3.76
CA SER A 84 -6.32 11.42 3.60
C SER A 84 -6.71 11.24 2.13
N SER A 85 -5.76 10.74 1.32
CA SER A 85 -6.18 10.11 0.08
C SER A 85 -7.03 8.96 0.60
N GLN A 86 -8.35 9.06 0.41
CA GLN A 86 -9.20 7.89 0.45
C GLN A 86 -8.60 6.92 -0.56
N TYR A 87 -7.62 6.14 -0.12
CA TYR A 87 -7.04 5.07 -0.90
C TYR A 87 -8.21 4.13 -1.18
N GLY A 88 -8.51 3.95 -2.46
CA GLY A 88 -9.71 3.25 -2.92
C GLY A 88 -10.79 4.16 -3.54
N GLN A 89 -10.56 5.48 -3.66
CA GLN A 89 -11.36 6.28 -4.58
C GLN A 89 -11.02 5.87 -6.03
N PRO A 90 -12.01 5.80 -6.94
CA PRO A 90 -11.74 5.49 -8.32
C PRO A 90 -10.85 6.58 -8.94
N LEU A 91 -9.80 6.17 -9.64
CA LEU A 91 -8.93 7.05 -10.40
C LEU A 91 -9.74 7.76 -11.49
N LYS A 92 -9.42 9.03 -11.71
CA LYS A 92 -9.97 9.83 -12.80
C LYS A 92 -8.86 10.31 -13.70
N ALA A 93 -9.16 10.36 -15.00
CA ALA A 93 -8.27 10.91 -16.02
C ALA A 93 -8.71 12.35 -16.33
N VAL A 94 -7.84 13.32 -16.08
CA VAL A 94 -8.04 14.74 -16.42
C VAL A 94 -7.20 15.05 -17.65
N LYS A 95 -7.87 15.29 -18.77
CA LYS A 95 -7.22 15.56 -20.07
C LYS A 95 -6.76 17.01 -20.13
N SER A 96 -5.56 17.22 -20.66
CA SER A 96 -5.06 18.52 -21.09
C SER A 96 -4.21 18.35 -22.36
N GLN A 97 -3.74 19.45 -22.95
CA GLN A 97 -2.99 19.37 -24.19
C GLN A 97 -1.70 18.55 -24.01
N GLY A 98 -1.55 17.45 -24.75
CA GLY A 98 -0.38 16.57 -24.75
C GLY A 98 -0.16 15.76 -23.47
N GLN A 99 -1.10 15.79 -22.53
CA GLN A 99 -0.94 15.05 -21.29
C GLN A 99 -2.27 14.73 -20.60
N VAL A 100 -2.29 13.62 -19.87
CA VAL A 100 -3.40 13.21 -19.01
C VAL A 100 -2.90 13.11 -17.58
N ALA A 101 -3.48 13.91 -16.69
CA ALA A 101 -3.24 13.79 -15.26
C ALA A 101 -4.17 12.72 -14.68
N ILE A 102 -3.59 11.77 -13.95
CA ILE A 102 -4.34 10.75 -13.22
C ILE A 102 -4.52 11.26 -11.80
N VAL A 103 -5.77 11.42 -11.37
CA VAL A 103 -6.12 11.98 -10.07
C VAL A 103 -6.88 10.96 -9.22
N GLU A 104 -6.54 10.90 -7.94
CA GLU A 104 -7.27 10.19 -6.89
C GLU A 104 -7.85 11.23 -5.94
N GLY A 105 -9.17 11.45 -6.00
CA GLY A 105 -9.80 12.56 -5.30
C GLY A 105 -9.25 13.92 -5.76
N LYS A 106 -8.55 14.63 -4.87
CA LYS A 106 -7.92 15.94 -5.13
C LYS A 106 -6.43 15.86 -5.48
N ARG A 107 -5.85 14.65 -5.46
CA ARG A 107 -4.41 14.45 -5.59
C ARG A 107 -4.07 13.95 -6.99
N THR A 108 -3.12 14.60 -7.65
CA THR A 108 -2.48 14.03 -8.85
C THR A 108 -1.51 12.92 -8.44
N ILE A 109 -1.71 11.74 -9.00
CA ILE A 109 -0.89 10.55 -8.75
C ILE A 109 0.19 10.42 -9.83
N ALA A 110 -0.19 10.63 -11.09
CA ALA A 110 0.71 10.52 -12.23
C ALA A 110 0.35 11.48 -13.36
N ILE A 111 1.31 11.76 -14.22
CA ILE A 111 1.12 12.53 -15.45
C ILE A 111 1.60 11.66 -16.61
N CYS A 112 0.67 11.28 -17.49
CA CYS A 112 0.98 10.57 -18.72
C CYS A 112 1.20 11.61 -19.82
N ARG A 113 2.42 11.73 -20.34
CA ARG A 113 2.72 12.58 -21.49
C ARG A 113 2.49 11.79 -22.78
N THR A 114 1.58 12.25 -23.62
CA THR A 114 1.29 11.60 -24.89
C THR A 114 2.25 12.07 -25.97
N ALA A 115 2.44 11.23 -26.98
CA ALA A 115 3.24 11.53 -28.15
C ALA A 115 2.61 12.66 -28.99
N LEU A 116 1.27 12.78 -28.97
CA LEU A 116 0.53 13.77 -29.75
C LEU A 116 -0.33 14.68 -28.85
N PRO A 117 -0.58 15.94 -29.26
CA PRO A 117 -1.16 16.96 -28.38
C PRO A 117 -2.66 16.81 -28.12
N ASN A 118 -3.44 16.26 -29.06
CA ASN A 118 -4.90 16.23 -28.94
C ASN A 118 -5.35 14.89 -28.37
N ILE A 119 -5.86 14.87 -27.15
CA ILE A 119 -6.35 13.65 -26.50
C ILE A 119 -7.79 13.38 -26.91
N GLU A 120 -8.03 12.27 -27.61
CA GLU A 120 -9.36 11.86 -28.05
C GLU A 120 -10.04 11.03 -26.96
N THR A 121 -9.45 9.86 -26.66
CA THR A 121 -10.07 8.83 -25.81
C THR A 121 -9.11 8.37 -24.73
N THR A 122 -9.66 8.07 -23.55
CA THR A 122 -8.92 7.55 -22.40
C THR A 122 -9.72 6.41 -21.77
N ARG A 123 -9.05 5.30 -21.42
CA ARG A 123 -9.70 4.15 -20.77
C ARG A 123 -8.76 3.51 -19.76
N PHE A 124 -9.20 3.35 -18.52
CA PHE A 124 -8.50 2.53 -17.54
C PHE A 124 -8.72 1.05 -17.83
N ILE A 125 -7.67 0.24 -17.64
CA ILE A 125 -7.71 -1.22 -17.75
C ILE A 125 -6.99 -1.84 -16.54
N SER A 126 -7.05 -3.16 -16.41
CA SER A 126 -6.35 -3.91 -15.35
C SER A 126 -6.58 -3.30 -13.97
N GLU A 127 -7.85 -3.18 -13.57
CA GLU A 127 -8.24 -2.59 -12.27
C GLU A 127 -7.68 -1.17 -12.01
N GLN A 128 -7.53 -0.38 -13.08
CA GLN A 128 -6.98 0.99 -13.06
C GLN A 128 -5.48 1.06 -12.74
N GLU A 129 -4.74 -0.05 -12.85
CA GLU A 129 -3.27 -0.02 -12.81
C GLU A 129 -2.66 0.56 -14.07
N GLN A 130 -3.42 0.53 -15.18
CA GLN A 130 -2.97 1.02 -16.47
C GLN A 130 -4.06 1.87 -17.14
N ILE A 131 -3.62 2.81 -17.98
CA ILE A 131 -4.51 3.64 -18.79
C ILE A 131 -4.07 3.61 -20.24
N VAL A 132 -5.04 3.45 -21.13
CA VAL A 132 -4.86 3.55 -22.57
C VAL A 132 -5.32 4.92 -23.02
N ILE A 133 -4.48 5.63 -23.77
CA ILE A 133 -4.74 6.99 -24.23
C ILE A 133 -4.58 7.03 -25.75
N LYS A 134 -5.64 7.44 -26.46
CA LYS A 134 -5.62 7.76 -27.89
C LYS A 134 -5.38 9.25 -28.07
N SER A 135 -4.39 9.60 -28.87
CA SER A 135 -4.05 10.99 -29.16
C SER A 135 -3.77 11.21 -30.65
N ARG A 136 -3.99 12.42 -31.17
CA ARG A 136 -3.77 12.79 -32.57
C ARG A 136 -3.08 14.15 -32.70
N GLY A 137 -2.30 14.31 -33.76
CA GLY A 137 -1.74 15.61 -34.17
C GLY A 137 -2.76 16.46 -34.93
N ALA A 138 -2.34 17.62 -35.43
CA ALA A 138 -3.15 18.40 -36.38
C ALA A 138 -3.35 17.66 -37.72
N HIS A 139 -2.34 16.88 -38.10
CA HIS A 139 -2.33 16.05 -39.30
C HIS A 139 -1.72 14.67 -38.96
N GLY A 140 -2.11 13.64 -39.69
CA GLY A 140 -1.54 12.29 -39.57
C GLY A 140 -2.36 11.33 -38.70
N PRO A 141 -1.89 10.06 -38.60
CA PRO A 141 -2.60 9.00 -37.91
C PRO A 141 -2.61 9.21 -36.39
N ALA A 142 -3.70 8.80 -35.74
CA ALA A 142 -3.75 8.76 -34.28
C ALA A 142 -2.80 7.70 -33.71
N GLU A 143 -2.38 7.90 -32.48
CA GLU A 143 -1.55 7.01 -31.70
C GLU A 143 -2.28 6.55 -30.45
N VAL A 144 -2.10 5.28 -30.11
CA VAL A 144 -2.63 4.67 -28.89
C VAL A 144 -1.45 4.26 -28.02
N GLN A 145 -1.37 4.84 -26.82
CA GLN A 145 -0.31 4.57 -25.86
C GLN A 145 -0.90 3.96 -24.58
N LEU A 146 -0.21 2.96 -24.07
CA LEU A 146 -0.48 2.34 -22.78
C LEU A 146 0.46 2.95 -21.74
N PHE A 147 -0.08 3.36 -20.61
CA PHE A 147 0.69 3.92 -19.50
C PHE A 147 0.41 3.17 -18.20
N ASN A 148 1.42 3.12 -17.33
CA ASN A 148 1.24 2.77 -15.93
C ASN A 148 0.57 3.93 -15.19
N SER A 149 -0.56 3.68 -14.54
CA SER A 149 -1.38 4.72 -13.91
C SER A 149 -0.81 5.26 -12.60
N ARG A 150 0.18 4.59 -12.02
CA ARG A 150 0.82 4.98 -10.75
C ARG A 150 2.00 5.92 -10.93
N ASN A 151 2.72 5.82 -12.06
CA ASN A 151 3.92 6.63 -12.31
C ASN A 151 3.95 7.33 -13.67
N GLY A 152 2.98 7.07 -14.56
CA GLY A 152 2.90 7.70 -15.88
C GLY A 152 3.91 7.16 -16.90
N ALA A 153 4.58 6.04 -16.62
CA ALA A 153 5.52 5.42 -17.55
C ALA A 153 4.80 4.83 -18.75
N VAL A 154 5.33 5.02 -19.95
CA VAL A 154 4.85 4.37 -21.18
C VAL A 154 5.20 2.88 -21.10
N LEU A 155 4.19 2.02 -21.28
CA LEU A 155 4.33 0.57 -21.31
C LEU A 155 4.19 -0.02 -22.73
N GLY A 156 3.55 0.73 -23.63
CA GLY A 156 3.35 0.31 -25.01
C GLY A 156 2.82 1.44 -25.87
N GLN A 157 3.04 1.33 -27.18
CA GLN A 157 2.61 2.31 -28.17
C GLN A 157 2.32 1.60 -29.48
N VAL A 158 1.26 2.02 -30.16
CA VAL A 158 0.84 1.49 -31.46
C VAL A 158 0.11 2.58 -32.23
N LYS A 159 0.17 2.57 -33.56
CA LYS A 159 -0.64 3.49 -34.36
C LYS A 159 -2.08 3.00 -34.41
N ALA A 160 -3.06 3.90 -34.39
CA ALA A 160 -4.48 3.54 -34.34
C ALA A 160 -4.92 2.69 -35.55
N TYR A 161 -4.37 2.94 -36.74
CA TYR A 161 -4.68 2.17 -37.95
C TYR A 161 -4.13 0.74 -37.92
N GLU A 162 -3.09 0.47 -37.14
CA GLU A 162 -2.51 -0.88 -36.99
C GLU A 162 -3.45 -1.80 -36.19
N LEU A 163 -4.40 -1.24 -35.45
CA LEU A 163 -5.33 -2.01 -34.62
C LEU A 163 -6.33 -2.83 -35.45
N SER A 164 -6.66 -2.38 -36.66
CA SER A 164 -7.53 -3.11 -37.59
C SER A 164 -6.96 -4.46 -38.05
N ASN A 165 -5.64 -4.65 -37.92
CA ASN A 165 -4.93 -5.86 -38.32
C ASN A 165 -4.64 -6.82 -37.15
N GLY A 166 -5.38 -6.69 -36.04
CA GLY A 166 -5.19 -7.55 -34.86
C GLY A 166 -4.12 -7.01 -33.90
N GLY A 167 -4.15 -5.70 -33.65
CA GLY A 167 -3.27 -5.05 -32.67
C GLY A 167 -3.39 -5.62 -31.24
N PRO A 168 -2.55 -5.15 -30.31
CA PRO A 168 -2.52 -5.70 -28.96
C PRO A 168 -3.87 -5.57 -28.25
N THR A 169 -4.24 -6.57 -27.46
CA THR A 169 -5.56 -6.66 -26.81
C THR A 169 -5.88 -5.47 -25.90
N TRP A 170 -4.88 -4.87 -25.26
CA TRP A 170 -5.07 -3.66 -24.45
C TRP A 170 -5.56 -2.46 -25.27
N ALA A 171 -5.27 -2.41 -26.57
CA ALA A 171 -5.71 -1.37 -27.48
C ALA A 171 -7.04 -1.70 -28.18
N ALA A 172 -7.68 -2.84 -27.87
CA ALA A 172 -8.95 -3.22 -28.49
C ALA A 172 -10.04 -2.16 -28.25
N GLY A 173 -10.70 -1.74 -29.32
CA GLY A 173 -11.71 -0.68 -29.31
C GLY A 173 -11.15 0.75 -29.32
N MET A 174 -9.84 0.93 -29.49
CA MET A 174 -9.19 2.25 -29.63
C MET A 174 -8.85 2.60 -31.09
N ALA A 175 -9.31 1.78 -32.04
CA ALA A 175 -9.23 2.06 -33.48
C ALA A 175 -10.08 3.29 -33.86
N ASP A 176 -9.97 3.73 -35.12
CA ASP A 176 -10.86 4.74 -35.71
C ASP A 176 -12.21 4.13 -36.10
#